data_AF-A0A6P9AA32-F1
#
_entry.id   AF-A0A6P9AA32-F1
#
_cell.length_a   1.000
_cell.length_b   1.000
_cell.length_c   1.000
_cell.angle_alpha   90.00
_cell.angle_beta   90.00
_cell.angle_gamma   90.00
#
_symmetry.space_group_name_H-M   'P 1'
#
loop_
_entity.id
_entity.type
_entity.pdbx_description
1 polymer ?
#
loop_
_entity_poly.entity_id
_entity_poly.type
_entity_poly.pdbx_seq_one_letter_code
_entity_poly.pdbx_strand_id
1 'polypeptide(L)'
;MAPILKKGLFCCLSLRTCALILGTITLAFNLLTLSMFIVSLDMWLSESEYHHWNHTADHLDGHLLDVHGVHDVHQDGLLPMPGLVNKSAWWPGHPEGHPGHAGAALGAAEEEEPEEYDGFEDSEAMEELLERNPHLALALVWFDFVLVILETVAVVLLIWGAAKRRAVLLLPWLGVELFTTLYDLGFFVYMFISNDVYIAIDLMPILLLPLTVYCWLVVYSLYQECKETAAMNTSMPLSMSALEAATVGGTLSGTLSGALGGNVGQCTVPYGRMA
;
A
#
# COMPACT_ATOMS: atom_id res chain seq x y z
N MET A 1 -48.85 0.92 10.10
CA MET A 1 -47.75 1.25 9.17
C MET A 1 -46.40 0.81 9.75
N ALA A 2 -46.14 -0.50 9.83
CA ALA A 2 -44.90 -1.08 10.36
C ALA A 2 -43.96 -1.82 9.35
N PRO A 3 -44.18 -1.87 8.01
CA PRO A 3 -43.30 -2.67 7.14
C PRO A 3 -42.01 -1.97 6.67
N ILE A 4 -41.80 -0.67 6.93
CA ILE A 4 -40.64 0.07 6.40
C ILE A 4 -39.37 -0.15 7.23
N LEU A 5 -39.50 -0.41 8.54
CA LEU A 5 -38.35 -0.63 9.44
C LEU A 5 -37.59 -1.94 9.17
N LYS A 6 -38.24 -2.96 8.59
CA LYS A 6 -37.56 -4.23 8.28
C LYS A 6 -36.58 -4.11 7.12
N LYS A 7 -36.80 -3.19 6.17
CA LYS A 7 -35.89 -3.01 5.02
C LYS A 7 -34.57 -2.36 5.41
N GLY A 8 -34.58 -1.45 6.39
CA GLY A 8 -33.36 -0.82 6.90
C GLY A 8 -32.44 -1.80 7.63
N LEU A 9 -32.99 -2.70 8.44
CA LEU A 9 -32.19 -3.63 9.24
C LEU A 9 -31.38 -4.63 8.38
N PHE A 10 -31.95 -5.09 7.26
CA PHE A 10 -31.25 -5.96 6.31
C PHE A 10 -30.12 -5.22 5.57
N CYS A 11 -30.32 -3.92 5.27
CA CYS A 11 -29.29 -3.09 4.65
C CYS A 11 -28.09 -2.90 5.61
N CYS A 12 -28.33 -2.58 6.88
CA CYS A 12 -27.26 -2.36 7.86
C CYS A 12 -26.46 -3.64 8.19
N LEU A 13 -27.10 -4.82 8.19
CA LEU A 13 -26.39 -6.09 8.36
C LEU A 13 -25.52 -6.42 7.15
N SER A 14 -26.01 -6.12 5.95
CA SER A 14 -25.24 -6.26 4.70
C SER A 14 -23.99 -5.37 4.72
N LEU A 15 -24.15 -4.11 5.11
CA LEU A 15 -23.07 -3.11 5.11
C LEU A 15 -21.93 -3.47 6.05
N ARG A 16 -22.25 -3.98 7.25
CA ARG A 16 -21.22 -4.47 8.20
C ARG A 16 -20.50 -5.71 7.70
N THR A 17 -21.24 -6.63 7.11
CA THR A 17 -20.65 -7.85 6.56
C THR A 17 -19.71 -7.50 5.41
N CYS A 18 -20.09 -6.56 4.54
CA CYS A 18 -19.20 -6.01 3.52
C CYS A 18 -17.95 -5.35 4.12
N ALA A 19 -18.10 -4.47 5.11
CA ALA A 19 -16.95 -3.81 5.73
C ALA A 19 -15.98 -4.80 6.41
N LEU A 20 -16.51 -5.85 7.05
CA LEU A 20 -15.69 -6.92 7.64
C LEU A 20 -14.98 -7.75 6.57
N ILE A 21 -15.69 -8.14 5.51
CA ILE A 21 -15.10 -8.91 4.39
C ILE A 21 -13.99 -8.08 3.73
N LEU A 22 -14.26 -6.81 3.41
CA LEU A 22 -13.28 -5.89 2.84
C LEU A 22 -12.07 -5.76 3.77
N GLY A 23 -12.30 -5.44 5.05
CA GLY A 23 -11.22 -5.35 6.03
C GLY A 23 -10.38 -6.63 6.12
N THR A 24 -11.00 -7.82 6.07
CA THR A 24 -10.24 -9.09 6.08
C THR A 24 -9.44 -9.33 4.81
N ILE A 25 -9.98 -8.97 3.64
CA ILE A 25 -9.29 -9.12 2.36
C ILE A 25 -8.09 -8.17 2.32
N THR A 26 -8.29 -6.89 2.66
CA THR A 26 -7.23 -5.88 2.73
C THR A 26 -6.15 -6.28 3.74
N LEU A 27 -6.54 -6.79 4.92
CA LEU A 27 -5.58 -7.28 5.91
C LEU A 27 -4.74 -8.44 5.36
N ALA A 28 -5.37 -9.41 4.69
CA ALA A 28 -4.65 -10.54 4.11
C ALA A 28 -3.67 -10.08 3.03
N PHE A 29 -4.08 -9.14 2.18
CA PHE A 29 -3.22 -8.54 1.17
C PHE A 29 -2.02 -7.82 1.79
N ASN A 30 -2.25 -6.96 2.79
CA ASN A 30 -1.17 -6.22 3.46
C ASN A 30 -0.18 -7.15 4.18
N LEU A 31 -0.66 -8.24 4.78
CA LEU A 31 0.22 -9.25 5.37
C LEU A 31 1.05 -10.00 4.31
N LEU A 32 0.47 -10.29 3.14
CA LEU A 32 1.22 -10.88 2.03
C LEU A 32 2.29 -9.91 1.52
N THR A 33 1.95 -8.64 1.30
CA THR A 33 2.89 -7.60 0.87
C THR A 33 4.03 -7.43 1.88
N LEU A 34 3.73 -7.37 3.18
CA LEU A 34 4.74 -7.32 4.23
C LEU A 34 5.62 -8.57 4.25
N SER A 35 5.06 -9.76 4.04
CA SER A 35 5.86 -10.99 4.02
C SER A 35 6.82 -11.04 2.85
N MET A 36 6.39 -10.61 1.66
CA MET A 36 7.25 -10.51 0.48
C MET A 36 8.35 -9.47 0.70
N PHE A 37 7.99 -8.31 1.26
CA PHE A 37 8.93 -7.26 1.60
C PHE A 37 10.03 -7.73 2.57
N ILE A 38 9.66 -8.47 3.62
CA ILE A 38 10.62 -9.03 4.58
C ILE A 38 11.58 -10.00 3.88
N VAL A 39 11.07 -10.86 2.99
CA VAL A 39 11.92 -11.80 2.22
C VAL A 39 12.86 -11.04 1.28
N SER A 40 12.38 -10.00 0.60
CA SER A 40 13.22 -9.14 -0.25
C SER A 40 14.29 -8.41 0.53
N LEU A 41 13.97 -7.90 1.73
CA LEU A 41 14.95 -7.28 2.62
C LEU A 41 16.00 -8.28 3.10
N ASP A 42 15.60 -9.50 3.45
CA ASP A 42 16.53 -10.55 3.88
C ASP A 42 17.51 -10.92 2.77
N MET A 43 17.01 -11.09 1.54
CA MET A 43 17.85 -11.30 0.36
C MET A 43 18.83 -10.15 0.15
N TRP A 44 18.35 -8.90 0.19
CA TRP A 44 19.19 -7.72 -0.04
C TRP A 44 20.28 -7.56 1.03
N LEU A 45 19.93 -7.79 2.30
CA LEU A 45 20.90 -7.77 3.40
C LEU A 45 21.94 -8.88 3.26
N SER A 46 21.52 -10.08 2.85
CA SER A 46 22.44 -11.20 2.63
C SER A 46 23.48 -10.88 1.55
N GLU A 47 23.08 -10.25 0.45
CA GLU A 47 23.96 -9.86 -0.66
C GLU A 47 24.95 -8.76 -0.24
N SER A 48 24.50 -7.81 0.57
CA SER A 48 25.36 -6.75 1.10
C SER A 48 26.50 -7.30 1.99
N GLU A 49 26.22 -8.34 2.79
CA GLU A 49 27.24 -9.00 3.60
C GLU A 49 28.25 -9.77 2.73
N TYR A 50 27.79 -10.45 1.68
CA TYR A 50 28.69 -11.16 0.76
C TYR A 50 29.74 -10.24 0.13
N HIS A 51 29.36 -9.05 -0.33
CA HIS A 51 30.31 -8.12 -0.94
C HIS A 51 31.28 -7.51 0.07
N HIS A 52 30.84 -7.23 1.31
CA HIS A 52 31.73 -6.71 2.35
C HIS A 52 32.82 -7.74 2.72
N TRP A 53 32.46 -9.02 2.89
CA TRP A 53 33.42 -10.05 3.26
C TRP A 53 34.49 -10.28 2.17
N ASN A 54 34.09 -10.22 0.89
CA ASN A 54 35.02 -10.43 -0.23
C ASN A 54 36.10 -9.34 -0.31
N HIS A 55 35.72 -8.06 -0.11
CA HIS A 55 36.71 -6.96 -0.11
C HIS A 55 37.63 -6.96 1.12
N THR A 56 37.17 -7.43 2.28
CA THR A 56 38.05 -7.59 3.45
C THR A 56 39.03 -8.76 3.30
N ALA A 57 38.65 -9.84 2.60
CA ALA A 57 39.54 -10.97 2.38
C ALA A 57 40.73 -10.60 1.47
N ASP A 58 40.47 -9.88 0.37
CA ASP A 58 41.51 -9.41 -0.56
C ASP A 58 42.52 -8.46 0.11
N HIS A 59 42.08 -7.67 1.09
CA HIS A 59 42.96 -6.73 1.79
C HIS A 59 43.86 -7.39 2.85
N LEU A 60 43.48 -8.57 3.38
CA LEU A 60 44.29 -9.34 4.32
C LEU A 60 45.38 -10.17 3.62
N ASP A 61 45.11 -10.73 2.44
CA ASP A 61 46.10 -11.51 1.69
C ASP A 61 47.24 -10.65 1.13
N GLY A 62 46.97 -9.37 0.81
CA GLY A 62 48.00 -8.42 0.38
C GLY A 62 49.01 -8.04 1.47
N HIS A 63 48.64 -8.07 2.75
CA HIS A 63 49.52 -7.69 3.85
C HIS A 63 50.34 -8.84 4.43
N LEU A 64 49.97 -10.09 4.14
CA LEU A 64 50.67 -11.28 4.66
C LEU A 64 51.86 -11.70 3.79
N LEU A 65 51.93 -11.22 2.55
CA LEU A 65 53.05 -11.47 1.63
C LEU A 65 54.24 -10.52 1.82
N ASP A 66 54.10 -9.42 2.56
CA ASP A 66 55.17 -8.42 2.75
C ASP A 66 55.97 -8.59 4.06
N VAL A 67 55.61 -9.57 4.90
CA VAL A 67 56.30 -9.86 6.20
C VAL A 67 57.20 -11.10 6.11
N HIS A 68 57.42 -11.66 4.92
CA HIS A 68 58.43 -12.72 4.69
C HIS A 68 59.62 -12.23 3.84
N GLY A 69 60.07 -11.01 4.13
CA GLY A 69 61.46 -10.67 3.96
C GLY A 69 62.31 -11.35 5.04
N VAL A 70 63.23 -12.21 4.62
CA VAL A 70 64.33 -12.83 5.41
C VAL A 70 63.96 -14.11 6.16
N HIS A 71 64.06 -15.25 5.45
CA HIS A 71 64.94 -16.32 5.92
C HIS A 71 65.33 -17.25 4.76
N ASP A 72 66.59 -17.15 4.34
CA ASP A 72 67.31 -18.16 3.58
C ASP A 72 67.29 -19.49 4.36
N VAL A 73 66.52 -20.47 3.88
CA VAL A 73 66.66 -21.86 4.33
C VAL A 73 66.59 -22.79 3.11
N HIS A 74 67.75 -23.36 2.82
CA HIS A 74 68.03 -24.61 2.10
C HIS A 74 66.85 -25.35 1.46
N GLN A 75 66.85 -25.35 0.13
CA GLN A 75 66.29 -26.40 -0.71
C GLN A 75 67.05 -27.71 -0.47
N ASP A 76 66.35 -28.78 -0.07
CA ASP A 76 66.65 -30.16 -0.45
C ASP A 76 65.41 -31.04 -0.22
N GLY A 77 64.92 -31.70 -1.27
CA GLY A 77 64.04 -32.88 -1.14
C GLY A 77 62.60 -32.79 -1.66
N LEU A 78 62.46 -32.94 -2.99
CA LEU A 78 61.38 -33.63 -3.73
C LEU A 78 60.11 -34.12 -3.00
N LEU A 79 58.94 -33.74 -3.54
CA LEU A 79 57.89 -34.68 -3.99
C LEU A 79 57.06 -34.06 -5.14
N PRO A 80 56.73 -34.79 -6.23
CA PRO A 80 55.90 -34.28 -7.31
C PRO A 80 54.40 -34.48 -6.99
N MET A 81 53.63 -33.39 -6.94
CA MET A 81 52.17 -33.46 -6.98
C MET A 81 51.68 -33.40 -8.44
N PRO A 82 50.81 -34.32 -8.87
CA PRO A 82 50.24 -34.30 -10.22
C PRO A 82 48.96 -33.46 -10.29
N GLY A 83 48.86 -32.62 -11.31
CA GLY A 83 47.57 -32.35 -11.97
C GLY A 83 46.77 -31.13 -11.53
N LEU A 84 47.34 -29.92 -11.64
CA LEU A 84 46.53 -28.74 -11.92
C LEU A 84 46.44 -28.55 -13.44
N VAL A 85 45.30 -28.96 -13.96
CA VAL A 85 44.89 -28.81 -15.36
C VAL A 85 44.75 -27.33 -15.65
N ASN A 86 45.71 -26.84 -16.43
CA ASN A 86 45.73 -25.54 -17.06
C ASN A 86 44.52 -25.38 -18.01
N LYS A 87 43.44 -24.73 -17.56
CA LYS A 87 42.34 -24.25 -18.42
C LYS A 87 42.73 -22.88 -19.01
N SER A 88 43.69 -22.89 -19.93
CA SER A 88 44.03 -21.72 -20.75
C SER A 88 44.09 -22.13 -22.23
N ALA A 89 42.92 -22.19 -22.84
CA ALA A 89 42.60 -22.26 -24.28
C ALA A 89 41.09 -22.53 -24.26
N TRP A 90 40.22 -21.85 -24.96
CA TRP A 90 40.03 -21.87 -26.40
C TRP A 90 39.21 -20.61 -26.74
N TRP A 91 39.85 -19.58 -27.31
CA TRP A 91 39.16 -18.58 -28.11
C TRP A 91 39.45 -18.92 -29.57
N PRO A 92 38.46 -19.32 -30.38
CA PRO A 92 38.68 -19.47 -31.81
C PRO A 92 38.80 -18.08 -32.44
N GLY A 93 39.98 -17.82 -33.00
CA GLY A 93 40.25 -16.64 -33.81
C GLY A 93 39.33 -16.60 -35.03
N HIS A 94 38.70 -15.45 -35.22
CA HIS A 94 37.93 -15.13 -36.42
C HIS A 94 38.92 -14.67 -37.51
N PRO A 95 38.98 -15.29 -38.69
CA PRO A 95 39.85 -14.84 -39.77
C PRO A 95 39.27 -13.61 -40.47
N GLU A 96 40.10 -12.58 -40.56
CA GLU A 96 39.97 -11.44 -41.45
C GLU A 96 40.08 -11.89 -42.92
N GLY A 97 39.30 -11.25 -43.81
CA GLY A 97 39.67 -11.10 -45.21
C GLY A 97 38.55 -11.28 -46.23
N HIS A 98 38.06 -10.16 -46.78
CA HIS A 98 38.17 -9.95 -48.23
C HIS A 98 37.97 -8.46 -48.62
N PRO A 99 38.80 -7.92 -49.54
CA PRO A 99 38.68 -6.56 -50.04
C PRO A 99 37.92 -6.51 -51.38
N GLY A 100 37.26 -5.37 -51.61
CA GLY A 100 37.20 -4.74 -52.93
C GLY A 100 35.96 -5.05 -53.77
N HIS A 101 35.03 -4.10 -53.80
CA HIS A 101 34.36 -3.71 -55.04
C HIS A 101 34.05 -2.21 -55.03
N ALA A 102 34.77 -1.49 -55.88
CA ALA A 102 34.43 -0.16 -56.34
C ALA A 102 33.31 -0.25 -57.36
N GLY A 103 32.28 0.58 -57.24
CA GLY A 103 31.24 0.66 -58.25
C GLY A 103 30.09 1.59 -57.91
N ALA A 104 30.04 2.71 -58.64
CA ALA A 104 28.85 3.48 -58.98
C ALA A 104 28.15 4.28 -57.88
N ALA A 105 28.58 5.55 -57.78
CA ALA A 105 27.73 6.65 -57.37
C ALA A 105 26.68 6.92 -58.47
N LEU A 106 25.39 6.80 -58.14
CA LEU A 106 24.32 7.51 -58.83
C LEU A 106 23.17 7.71 -57.85
N GLY A 107 22.83 8.97 -57.61
CA GLY A 107 21.99 9.44 -56.51
C GLY A 107 20.67 8.69 -56.34
N ALA A 108 20.57 7.96 -55.24
CA ALA A 108 19.31 7.74 -54.56
C ALA A 108 19.10 8.98 -53.69
N ALA A 109 17.96 9.65 -53.85
CA ALA A 109 17.47 10.53 -52.81
C ALA A 109 17.44 9.69 -51.54
N GLU A 110 18.24 10.04 -50.54
CA GLU A 110 18.09 9.54 -49.19
C GLU A 110 16.68 9.95 -48.78
N GLU A 111 15.71 9.05 -48.99
CA GLU A 111 14.56 8.97 -48.12
C GLU A 111 15.17 8.82 -46.74
N GLU A 112 15.21 9.92 -45.99
CA GLU A 112 15.37 9.91 -44.54
C GLU A 112 14.25 8.97 -44.07
N GLU A 113 14.59 7.70 -43.89
CA GLU A 113 13.73 6.74 -43.23
C GLU A 113 13.35 7.42 -41.91
N PRO A 114 12.05 7.60 -41.62
CA PRO A 114 11.64 8.24 -40.39
C PRO A 114 12.34 7.50 -39.27
N GLU A 115 13.25 8.19 -38.57
CA GLU A 115 13.93 7.64 -37.40
C GLU A 115 12.80 7.04 -36.55
N GLU A 116 12.77 5.71 -36.53
CA GLU A 116 11.79 4.94 -35.81
C GLU A 116 12.04 5.32 -34.36
N TYR A 117 11.25 6.27 -33.87
CA TYR A 117 11.26 6.70 -32.49
C TYR A 117 10.91 5.45 -31.69
N ASP A 118 11.94 4.72 -31.27
CA ASP A 118 11.80 3.75 -30.23
C ASP A 118 11.42 4.61 -29.01
N GLY A 119 10.22 4.40 -28.49
CA GLY A 119 9.81 5.07 -27.27
C GLY A 119 10.50 4.49 -26.03
N PHE A 120 11.67 3.84 -26.19
CA PHE A 120 12.35 3.10 -25.13
C PHE A 120 13.40 3.94 -24.39
N GLU A 121 13.97 4.98 -25.01
CA GLU A 121 14.99 5.84 -24.36
C GLU A 121 14.49 6.53 -23.06
N ASP A 122 13.20 6.84 -22.95
CA ASP A 122 12.65 7.53 -21.76
C ASP A 122 12.51 6.59 -20.54
N SER A 123 12.34 5.28 -20.74
CA SER A 123 12.27 4.30 -19.65
C SER A 123 13.63 4.09 -18.99
N GLU A 124 14.71 4.10 -19.77
CA GLU A 124 16.08 3.94 -19.26
C GLU A 124 16.49 5.16 -18.42
N ALA A 125 16.02 6.37 -18.76
CA ALA A 125 16.32 7.59 -18.01
C ALA A 125 15.77 7.58 -16.57
N MET A 126 14.62 6.93 -16.33
CA MET A 126 14.07 6.77 -14.99
C MET A 126 14.90 5.79 -14.15
N GLU A 127 15.25 4.65 -14.74
CA GLU A 127 16.08 3.65 -14.11
C GLU A 127 17.47 4.23 -13.79
N GLU A 128 18.06 4.99 -14.72
CA GLU A 128 19.32 5.71 -14.52
C GLU A 128 19.21 6.76 -13.40
N LEU A 129 18.08 7.50 -13.29
CA LEU A 129 17.88 8.44 -12.19
C LEU A 129 17.76 7.76 -10.82
N LEU A 130 17.12 6.57 -10.77
CA LEU A 130 16.99 5.76 -9.57
C LEU A 130 18.34 5.17 -9.17
N GLU A 131 19.09 4.64 -10.14
CA GLU A 131 20.46 4.14 -9.96
C GLU A 131 21.41 5.24 -9.49
N ARG A 132 21.25 6.45 -10.04
CA ARG A 132 22.05 7.62 -9.69
C ARG A 132 21.73 8.16 -8.30
N ASN A 133 20.54 7.87 -7.75
CA ASN A 133 20.10 8.32 -6.43
C ASN A 133 19.54 7.16 -5.59
N PRO A 134 20.39 6.22 -5.12
CA PRO A 134 19.94 5.05 -4.36
C PRO A 134 19.22 5.43 -3.06
N HIS A 135 19.51 6.63 -2.51
CA HIS A 135 18.82 7.15 -1.34
C HIS A 135 17.35 7.48 -1.60
N LEU A 136 16.98 7.94 -2.80
CA LEU A 136 15.60 8.24 -3.16
C LEU A 136 14.79 6.96 -3.30
N ALA A 137 15.33 5.97 -4.01
CA ALA A 137 14.73 4.64 -4.15
C ALA A 137 14.49 4.02 -2.77
N LEU A 138 15.51 4.03 -1.91
CA LEU A 138 15.40 3.53 -0.55
C LEU A 138 14.33 4.29 0.26
N ALA A 139 14.26 5.62 0.14
CA ALA A 139 13.27 6.43 0.84
C ALA A 139 11.83 6.11 0.41
N LEU A 140 11.57 5.90 -0.88
CA LEU A 140 10.26 5.48 -1.40
C LEU A 140 9.87 4.10 -0.86
N VAL A 141 10.81 3.15 -0.90
CA VAL A 141 10.60 1.79 -0.36
C VAL A 141 10.24 1.83 1.13
N TRP A 142 10.94 2.63 1.94
CA TRP A 142 10.59 2.82 3.35
C TRP A 142 9.26 3.53 3.56
N PHE A 143 8.94 4.50 2.69
CA PHE A 143 7.68 5.22 2.75
C PHE A 143 6.50 4.28 2.49
N ASP A 144 6.58 3.45 1.46
CA ASP A 144 5.57 2.42 1.15
C ASP A 144 5.43 1.43 2.31
N PHE A 145 6.54 0.99 2.92
CA PHE A 145 6.49 0.13 4.10
C PHE A 145 5.74 0.77 5.28
N VAL A 146 5.98 2.05 5.55
CA VAL A 146 5.26 2.80 6.60
C VAL A 146 3.78 2.92 6.27
N LEU A 147 3.43 3.16 4.99
CA LEU A 147 2.04 3.20 4.56
C LEU A 147 1.32 1.87 4.78
N VAL A 148 1.94 0.75 4.41
CA VAL A 148 1.35 -0.60 4.62
C VAL A 148 1.11 -0.88 6.11
N ILE A 149 2.02 -0.46 7.00
CA ILE A 149 1.83 -0.57 8.45
C ILE A 149 0.64 0.29 8.91
N LEU A 150 0.59 1.56 8.50
CA LEU A 150 -0.50 2.47 8.87
C LEU A 150 -1.86 1.96 8.39
N GLU A 151 -1.91 1.43 7.17
CA GLU A 151 -3.10 0.81 6.59
C GLU A 151 -3.51 -0.43 7.36
N THR A 152 -2.56 -1.30 7.73
CA THR A 152 -2.82 -2.48 8.57
C THR A 152 -3.43 -2.09 9.92
N VAL A 153 -2.87 -1.08 10.59
CA VAL A 153 -3.41 -0.56 11.85
C VAL A 153 -4.80 0.02 11.65
N ALA A 154 -5.01 0.80 10.59
CA ALA A 154 -6.29 1.35 10.22
C ALA A 154 -7.36 0.28 9.96
N VAL A 155 -7.01 -0.82 9.28
CA VAL A 155 -7.91 -1.95 9.02
C VAL A 155 -8.29 -2.66 10.32
N VAL A 156 -7.35 -2.88 11.25
CA VAL A 156 -7.65 -3.44 12.57
C VAL A 156 -8.62 -2.53 13.34
N LEU A 157 -8.40 -1.20 13.28
CA LEU A 157 -9.30 -0.21 13.89
C LEU A 157 -10.68 -0.19 13.21
N LEU A 158 -10.75 -0.41 11.89
CA LEU A 158 -12.00 -0.53 11.16
C LEU A 158 -12.79 -1.77 11.62
N ILE A 159 -12.15 -2.93 11.71
CA ILE A 159 -12.80 -4.18 12.18
C ILE A 159 -13.29 -3.99 13.63
N TRP A 160 -12.45 -3.45 14.50
CA TRP A 160 -12.82 -3.16 15.89
C TRP A 160 -13.94 -2.12 15.98
N GLY A 161 -13.86 -1.06 15.18
CA GLY A 161 -14.82 0.04 15.10
C GLY A 161 -16.20 -0.43 14.64
N ALA A 162 -16.22 -1.28 13.60
CA ALA A 162 -17.43 -1.93 13.11
C ALA A 162 -18.05 -2.85 14.17
N ALA A 163 -17.23 -3.62 14.91
CA ALA A 163 -17.69 -4.49 15.98
C ALA A 163 -18.25 -3.73 17.19
N LYS A 164 -17.61 -2.62 17.60
CA LYS A 164 -18.00 -1.82 18.78
C LYS A 164 -18.94 -0.65 18.47
N ARG A 165 -19.30 -0.41 17.21
CA ARG A 165 -20.13 0.72 16.74
C ARG A 165 -19.61 2.09 17.22
N ARG A 166 -18.30 2.30 17.20
CA ARG A 166 -17.68 3.57 17.62
C ARG A 166 -17.22 4.34 16.39
N ALA A 167 -17.92 5.42 16.04
CA ALA A 167 -17.62 6.24 14.86
C ALA A 167 -16.15 6.73 14.82
N VAL A 168 -15.59 7.10 15.98
CA VAL A 168 -14.21 7.60 16.10
C VAL A 168 -13.15 6.60 15.61
N LEU A 169 -13.43 5.29 15.70
CA LEU A 169 -12.49 4.24 15.28
C LEU A 169 -12.50 3.98 13.77
N LEU A 170 -13.53 4.43 13.04
CA LEU A 170 -13.60 4.29 11.58
C LEU A 170 -12.84 5.41 10.85
N LEU A 171 -12.62 6.54 11.53
CA LEU A 171 -12.05 7.76 10.95
C LEU A 171 -10.59 7.61 10.49
N PRO A 172 -9.71 6.92 11.24
CA PRO A 172 -8.33 6.66 10.80
C PRO A 172 -8.27 5.91 9.48
N TRP A 173 -9.11 4.87 9.31
CA TRP A 173 -9.17 4.12 8.06
C TRP A 173 -9.61 4.99 6.90
N LEU A 174 -10.66 5.80 7.09
CA LEU A 174 -11.15 6.70 6.06
C LEU A 174 -10.10 7.72 5.59
N GLY A 175 -9.27 8.18 6.52
CA GLY A 175 -8.18 9.11 6.26
C GLY A 175 -6.99 8.46 5.56
N VAL A 176 -6.57 7.27 6.02
CA VAL A 176 -5.48 6.52 5.40
C VAL A 176 -5.86 6.11 3.98
N GLU A 177 -7.05 5.56 3.76
CA GLU A 177 -7.53 5.14 2.43
C GLU A 177 -7.55 6.31 1.43
N LEU A 178 -8.02 7.49 1.88
CA LEU A 178 -8.00 8.70 1.06
C LEU A 178 -6.58 9.13 0.72
N PHE A 179 -5.67 9.09 1.70
CA PHE A 179 -4.28 9.44 1.50
C PHE A 179 -3.59 8.47 0.52
N THR A 180 -3.78 7.17 0.68
CA THR A 180 -3.25 6.14 -0.23
C THR A 180 -3.81 6.32 -1.64
N THR A 181 -5.13 6.56 -1.78
CA THR A 181 -5.74 6.81 -3.10
C THR A 181 -5.15 8.04 -3.79
N LEU A 182 -4.86 9.10 -3.03
CA LEU A 182 -4.22 10.31 -3.56
C LEU A 182 -2.75 10.07 -3.93
N TYR A 183 -2.04 9.27 -3.14
CA TYR A 183 -0.67 8.84 -3.42
C TYR A 183 -0.61 8.03 -4.72
N ASP A 184 -1.46 7.00 -4.85
CA ASP A 184 -1.55 6.16 -6.05
C ASP A 184 -1.91 6.99 -7.29
N LEU A 185 -2.83 7.95 -7.15
CA LEU A 185 -3.18 8.85 -8.25
C LEU A 185 -2.02 9.77 -8.63
N GLY A 186 -1.28 10.29 -7.64
CA GLY A 186 -0.09 11.11 -7.87
C GLY A 186 1.02 10.33 -8.56
N PHE A 187 1.26 9.09 -8.12
CA PHE A 187 2.20 8.16 -8.73
C PHE A 187 1.80 7.82 -10.16
N PHE A 188 0.52 7.54 -10.40
CA PHE A 188 -0.01 7.32 -11.74
C PHE A 188 0.19 8.52 -12.66
N VAL A 189 -0.10 9.74 -12.20
CA VAL A 189 0.13 10.97 -12.99
C VAL A 189 1.63 11.17 -13.27
N TYR A 190 2.49 10.87 -12.30
CA TYR A 190 3.94 10.94 -12.47
C TYR A 190 4.44 9.95 -13.53
N MET A 191 3.98 8.70 -13.48
CA MET A 191 4.28 7.68 -14.49
C MET A 191 3.77 8.07 -15.88
N PHE A 192 2.55 8.63 -15.94
CA PHE A 192 1.97 9.12 -17.20
C PHE A 192 2.78 10.27 -17.82
N ILE A 193 3.28 11.21 -17.00
CA ILE A 193 4.11 12.33 -17.49
C ILE A 193 5.49 11.85 -17.93
N SER A 194 6.03 10.81 -17.29
CA SER A 194 7.34 10.25 -17.61
C SER A 194 7.33 9.40 -18.88
N ASN A 195 6.18 9.30 -19.56
CA ASN A 195 6.01 8.69 -20.89
C ASN A 195 6.45 7.22 -20.96
N ASP A 196 6.37 6.53 -19.82
CA ASP A 196 6.89 5.17 -19.71
C ASP A 196 5.98 4.17 -20.45
N VAL A 197 6.54 3.38 -21.36
CA VAL A 197 5.80 2.41 -22.22
C VAL A 197 5.06 1.36 -21.37
N TYR A 198 5.43 1.22 -20.09
CA TYR A 198 4.71 0.42 -19.10
C TYR A 198 3.29 0.92 -18.75
N ILE A 199 2.84 2.07 -19.27
CA ILE A 199 1.46 2.58 -19.13
C ILE A 199 0.40 1.53 -19.51
N ALA A 200 0.69 0.62 -20.46
CA ALA A 200 -0.26 -0.41 -20.87
C ALA A 200 -0.46 -1.53 -19.83
N ILE A 201 0.56 -1.80 -19.00
CA ILE A 201 0.52 -2.83 -17.95
C ILE A 201 -0.09 -2.27 -16.67
N ASP A 202 0.06 -0.97 -16.42
CA ASP A 202 -0.33 -0.33 -15.16
C ASP A 202 -1.68 0.41 -15.22
N LEU A 203 -2.64 -0.08 -16.02
CA LEU A 203 -4.04 0.37 -16.00
C LEU A 203 -4.82 -0.17 -14.79
N MET A 204 -4.25 -1.13 -14.05
CA MET A 204 -4.89 -1.78 -12.90
C MET A 204 -5.31 -0.80 -11.80
N PRO A 205 -4.47 0.17 -11.36
CA PRO A 205 -4.86 1.14 -10.34
C PRO A 205 -6.05 2.01 -10.76
N ILE A 206 -6.11 2.43 -12.03
CA ILE A 206 -7.24 3.20 -12.56
C ILE A 206 -8.52 2.37 -12.53
N LEU A 207 -8.43 1.09 -12.90
CA LEU A 207 -9.58 0.19 -12.91
C LEU A 207 -10.08 -0.10 -11.48
N LEU A 208 -9.18 -0.10 -10.51
CA LEU A 208 -9.49 -0.27 -9.08
C LEU A 208 -10.04 0.99 -8.43
N LEU A 209 -9.73 2.19 -8.94
CA LEU A 209 -10.13 3.45 -8.33
C LEU A 209 -11.66 3.57 -8.08
N PRO A 210 -12.57 3.20 -9.01
CA PRO A 210 -14.00 3.17 -8.72
C PRO A 210 -14.39 2.20 -7.60
N LEU A 211 -13.70 1.07 -7.48
CA LEU A 211 -13.92 0.08 -6.43
C LEU A 211 -13.45 0.63 -5.07
N THR A 212 -12.30 1.29 -5.03
CA THR A 212 -11.77 1.97 -3.84
C THR A 212 -12.72 3.06 -3.38
N VAL A 213 -13.18 3.92 -4.30
CA VAL A 213 -14.18 4.97 -4.01
C VAL A 213 -15.49 4.35 -3.49
N TYR A 214 -15.94 3.24 -4.08
CA TYR A 214 -17.12 2.52 -3.60
C TYR A 214 -16.94 2.00 -2.17
N CYS A 215 -15.81 1.36 -1.87
CA CYS A 215 -15.49 0.86 -0.53
C CYS A 215 -15.42 2.02 0.49
N TRP A 216 -14.80 3.14 0.10
CA TRP A 216 -14.74 4.35 0.90
C TRP A 216 -16.14 4.88 1.23
N LEU A 217 -17.04 4.98 0.25
CA LEU A 217 -18.42 5.41 0.44
C LEU A 217 -19.21 4.46 1.37
N VAL A 218 -18.98 3.15 1.26
CA VAL A 218 -19.59 2.15 2.16
C VAL A 218 -19.16 2.41 3.60
N VAL A 219 -17.86 2.54 3.87
CA VAL A 219 -17.38 2.80 5.23
C VAL A 219 -17.82 4.18 5.73
N TYR A 220 -17.86 5.18 4.86
CA TYR A 220 -18.35 6.53 5.18
C TYR A 220 -19.82 6.50 5.59
N SER A 221 -20.66 5.73 4.89
CA SER A 221 -22.07 5.58 5.26
C SER A 221 -22.23 4.89 6.62
N LEU A 222 -21.41 3.87 6.92
CA LEU A 222 -21.39 3.22 8.23
C LEU A 222 -20.95 4.18 9.35
N TYR A 223 -19.98 5.04 9.06
CA TYR A 223 -19.54 6.11 9.97
C TYR A 223 -20.69 7.08 10.28
N GLN A 224 -21.43 7.51 9.25
CA GLN A 224 -22.58 8.38 9.41
C GLN A 224 -23.67 7.74 10.28
N GLU A 225 -24.02 6.48 10.04
CA GLU A 225 -24.98 5.73 10.87
C GLU A 225 -24.54 5.66 12.35
N CYS A 226 -23.25 5.39 12.59
CA CYS A 226 -22.71 5.34 13.96
C CYS A 226 -22.78 6.70 14.65
N LYS A 227 -22.52 7.78 13.91
CA LYS A 227 -22.60 9.16 14.41
C LYS A 227 -24.04 9.56 14.76
N GLU A 228 -25.00 9.24 13.91
CA GLU A 228 -26.42 9.51 14.16
C GLU A 228 -26.94 8.73 15.37
N THR A 229 -26.56 7.45 15.50
CA THR A 229 -26.91 6.62 16.65
C THR A 229 -26.36 7.18 17.97
N ALA A 230 -25.11 7.66 17.96
CA ALA A 230 -24.49 8.28 19.14
C ALA A 230 -25.20 9.59 19.54
N ALA A 231 -25.61 10.40 18.56
CA ALA A 231 -26.35 11.64 18.81
C ALA A 231 -27.73 11.37 19.42
N MET A 232 -28.47 10.37 18.92
CA MET A 232 -29.79 10.00 19.47
C MET A 232 -29.71 9.51 20.92
N ASN A 233 -28.68 8.73 21.26
CA ASN A 233 -28.49 8.25 22.63
C ASN A 233 -28.15 9.38 23.60
N THR A 234 -27.54 10.46 23.11
CA THR A 234 -27.13 11.61 23.93
C THR A 234 -28.29 12.60 24.17
N SER A 235 -29.29 12.65 23.30
CA SER A 235 -30.43 13.59 23.41
C SER A 235 -31.62 13.06 24.22
N MET A 236 -31.76 11.74 24.40
CA MET A 236 -32.84 11.15 25.21
C MET A 236 -32.71 11.15 26.75
N PRO A 237 -31.54 11.31 27.42
CA PRO A 237 -31.44 11.09 28.87
C PRO A 237 -32.10 12.20 29.71
N LEU A 238 -32.46 13.33 29.12
CA LEU A 238 -33.07 14.46 29.86
C LEU A 238 -34.56 14.26 30.15
N SER A 239 -35.30 13.45 29.38
CA SER A 239 -36.74 13.30 29.61
C SER A 239 -37.06 12.35 30.78
N MET A 240 -36.26 11.30 31.01
CA MET A 240 -36.48 10.39 32.14
C MET A 240 -36.15 11.04 33.48
N SER A 241 -35.09 11.84 33.56
CA SER A 241 -34.74 12.55 34.79
C SER A 241 -35.76 13.65 35.13
N ALA A 242 -36.33 14.32 34.12
CA ALA A 242 -37.40 15.30 34.32
C ALA A 242 -38.72 14.64 34.73
N LEU A 243 -39.01 13.43 34.22
CA LEU A 243 -40.20 12.67 34.61
C LEU A 243 -40.06 12.09 36.02
N GLU A 244 -38.88 11.60 36.42
CA GLU A 244 -38.62 11.18 37.80
C GLU A 244 -38.66 12.35 38.78
N ALA A 245 -38.11 13.51 38.42
CA ALA A 245 -38.23 14.72 39.23
C ALA A 245 -39.69 15.18 39.38
N ALA A 246 -40.52 15.03 38.34
CA ALA A 246 -41.96 15.31 38.42
C ALA A 246 -42.75 14.26 39.24
N THR A 247 -42.29 13.01 39.28
CA THR A 247 -42.98 11.92 39.99
C THR A 247 -42.68 11.92 41.50
N VAL A 248 -41.48 12.34 41.90
CA VAL A 248 -41.10 12.44 43.33
C VAL A 248 -41.65 13.71 44.01
N GLY A 249 -42.03 14.74 43.25
CA GLY A 249 -42.69 15.94 43.78
C GLY A 249 -44.20 15.80 44.08
N GLY A 250 -44.84 14.68 43.71
CA GLY A 250 -46.30 14.54 43.74
C GLY A 250 -46.92 13.88 44.97
N THR A 251 -46.14 13.44 45.97
CA THR A 251 -46.68 12.63 47.09
C THR A 251 -47.26 13.44 48.26
N LEU A 252 -47.47 14.76 48.12
CA LEU A 252 -48.06 15.61 49.17
C LEU A 252 -49.04 16.66 48.61
N SER A 253 -50.14 16.22 47.99
CA SER A 253 -51.44 16.91 48.06
C SER A 253 -52.47 16.00 47.38
N GLY A 254 -53.33 15.31 48.12
CA GLY A 254 -54.53 15.95 48.62
C GLY A 254 -55.71 15.44 47.80
N THR A 255 -56.43 14.50 48.39
CA THR A 255 -57.79 14.11 48.04
C THR A 255 -58.63 15.27 47.53
N LEU A 256 -59.00 15.27 46.25
CA LEU A 256 -60.23 15.90 45.77
C LEU A 256 -60.75 15.19 44.52
N SER A 257 -61.77 14.40 44.80
CA SER A 257 -62.78 13.86 43.89
C SER A 257 -63.32 14.95 42.95
N GLY A 258 -63.43 14.67 41.65
CA GLY A 258 -64.12 15.61 40.75
C GLY A 258 -63.90 15.41 39.26
N ALA A 259 -64.71 14.53 38.67
CA ALA A 259 -65.44 14.76 37.42
C ALA A 259 -64.69 15.19 36.13
N LEU A 260 -64.78 14.28 35.16
CA LEU A 260 -65.16 14.54 33.76
C LEU A 260 -64.19 15.34 32.86
N GLY A 261 -63.57 14.57 31.94
CA GLY A 261 -63.68 14.87 30.51
C GLY A 261 -62.51 15.63 29.89
N GLY A 262 -61.91 15.02 28.87
CA GLY A 262 -61.32 15.78 27.77
C GLY A 262 -59.91 15.37 27.37
N ASN A 263 -59.83 14.80 26.17
CA ASN A 263 -58.69 14.77 25.27
C ASN A 263 -57.42 14.03 25.72
N VAL A 264 -57.40 12.76 25.31
CA VAL A 264 -56.19 12.04 24.89
C VAL A 264 -55.53 12.87 23.76
N GLY A 265 -54.64 13.77 24.16
CA GLY A 265 -53.77 14.52 23.25
C GLY A 265 -52.85 13.56 22.51
N GLN A 266 -53.13 13.35 21.23
CA GLN A 266 -52.23 12.69 20.29
C GLN A 266 -50.89 13.43 20.29
N CYS A 267 -49.86 12.81 20.87
CA CYS A 267 -48.48 13.22 20.67
C CYS A 267 -48.10 12.87 19.22
N THR A 268 -48.33 13.81 18.30
CA THR A 268 -47.81 13.78 16.94
C THR A 268 -46.30 13.96 17.00
N VAL A 269 -45.57 12.85 16.88
CA VAL A 269 -44.13 12.87 16.66
C VAL A 269 -43.86 13.55 15.31
N PRO A 270 -43.09 14.65 15.25
CA PRO A 270 -42.77 15.28 13.97
C PRO A 270 -41.78 14.40 13.22
N TYR A 271 -42.26 13.68 12.22
CA TYR A 271 -41.40 13.07 11.21
C TYR A 271 -40.76 14.20 10.40
N GLY A 272 -39.50 14.49 10.73
CA GLY A 272 -38.62 15.32 9.92
C GLY A 272 -38.48 14.72 8.53
N ARG A 273 -38.97 15.47 7.55
CA ARG A 273 -38.88 15.22 6.12
C ARG A 273 -37.42 15.40 5.70
N MET A 274 -36.69 14.31 5.50
CA MET A 274 -35.40 14.37 4.80
C MET A 274 -35.67 14.39 3.29
N ALA A 275 -35.14 15.42 2.64
CA ALA A 275 -35.08 15.58 1.19
C ALA A 275 -33.88 14.79 0.63
#